data_AF-A0A7C7PXC2-F1
#
_entry.id   AF-A0A7C7PXC2-F1
#
_cell.length_a   1.000
_cell.length_b   1.000
_cell.length_c   1.000
_cell.angle_alpha   90.00
_cell.angle_beta   90.00
_cell.angle_gamma   90.00
#
_symmetry.space_group_name_H-M   'P 1'
#
loop_
_entity.id
_entity.type
_entity.pdbx_description
1 polymer ?
#
loop_
_entity_poly.entity_id
_entity_poly.type
_entity_poly.pdbx_seq_one_letter_code
_entity_poly.pdbx_strand_id
1 'polypeptide(L)' 'MNQPTKLPTYCYQCVCGPDLLKVVVKDGVPVAVEPNFDAVDKHPAAGRVCVKAYGLIQKM' A
#
# COMPACT_ATOMS: atom_id res chain seq x y z
N MET A 1 -21.79 8.86 5.00
CA MET A 1 -20.98 7.64 4.92
C MET A 1 -20.02 7.84 3.75
N ASN A 2 -18.78 8.25 4.03
CA ASN A 2 -17.83 8.52 2.95
C ASN A 2 -17.33 7.19 2.36
N GLN A 3 -17.18 7.16 1.04
CA GLN A 3 -16.64 6.00 0.35
C GLN A 3 -15.14 5.83 0.69
N PRO A 4 -14.65 4.58 0.85
CA PRO A 4 -13.24 4.34 1.10
C PRO A 4 -12.40 4.80 -0.10
N THR A 5 -11.40 5.64 0.15
CA THR A 5 -10.50 6.17 -0.88
C THR A 5 -9.20 5.40 -0.87
N LYS A 6 -8.62 5.15 -2.06
CA LYS A 6 -7.34 4.46 -2.20
C LYS A 6 -6.24 5.46 -2.55
N LEU A 7 -5.27 5.62 -1.67
CA LEU A 7 -4.16 6.57 -1.85
C LEU A 7 -2.86 5.83 -2.15
N PRO A 8 -2.18 6.10 -3.27
CA PRO A 8 -0.90 5.48 -3.58
C PRO A 8 0.20 6.03 -2.66
N THR A 9 1.04 5.13 -2.14
CA THR A 9 2.22 5.49 -1.33
C THR A 9 3.27 4.37 -1.40
N TYR A 10 4.35 4.54 -0.65
CA TYR A 10 5.51 3.65 -0.63
C TYR A 10 5.69 3.03 0.75
N CYS A 11 6.04 1.75 0.80
CA CYS A 11 6.50 1.10 2.02
C CYS A 11 8.03 1.14 2.11
N TYR A 12 8.53 1.69 3.22
CA TYR A 12 9.96 1.79 3.55
C TYR A 12 10.35 0.96 4.78
N GLN A 13 9.61 -0.10 5.11
CA GLN A 13 9.85 -0.88 6.32
C GLN A 13 11.16 -1.70 6.29
N CYS A 14 11.83 -1.82 5.14
CA CYS A 14 13.13 -2.48 5.04
C CYS A 14 14.00 -1.88 3.92
N VAL A 15 15.26 -2.30 3.89
CA VAL A 15 16.28 -1.82 2.93
C VAL A 15 16.04 -2.28 1.50
N CYS A 16 15.19 -3.29 1.27
CA CYS A 16 14.84 -3.75 -0.07
C CYS A 16 13.77 -2.88 -0.75
N GLY A 17 13.26 -1.85 -0.05
CA GLY A 17 12.19 -0.98 -0.56
C GLY A 17 12.64 0.03 -1.62
N PRO A 18 11.71 0.77 -2.25
CA PRO A 18 10.29 0.90 -1.85
C PRO A 18 9.30 -0.05 -2.53
N ASP A 19 8.40 -0.64 -1.74
CA ASP A 19 7.22 -1.38 -2.25
C ASP A 19 6.11 -0.38 -2.63
N LEU A 20 5.54 -0.52 -3.84
CA LEU A 20 4.43 0.31 -4.34
C LEU A 20 3.08 -0.22 -3.82
N LEU A 21 2.39 0.56 -3.00
CA LEU A 21 1.12 0.14 -2.38
C LEU A 21 0.04 1.22 -2.47
N LYS A 22 -1.20 0.81 -2.21
CA LYS A 22 -2.32 1.73 -1.94
C LYS A 22 -2.80 1.54 -0.51
N VAL A 23 -3.00 2.64 0.21
CA VAL A 23 -3.67 2.63 1.52
C VAL A 23 -5.15 2.91 1.30
N VAL A 24 -6.00 2.07 1.88
CA VAL A 24 -7.44 2.26 1.90
C VAL A 24 -7.78 3.11 3.12
N VAL A 25 -8.31 4.31 2.89
CA VAL A 25 -8.68 5.26 3.93
C VAL A 25 -10.19 5.39 3.98
N LYS A 26 -10.76 5.20 5.17
CA LYS A 26 -12.19 5.36 5.46
C LYS A 26 -12.36 6.38 6.57
N ASP A 27 -13.14 7.42 6.32
CA ASP A 27 -13.42 8.49 7.29
C ASP A 27 -12.13 9.11 7.90
N GLY A 28 -11.09 9.27 7.08
CA GLY A 28 -9.78 9.80 7.50
C GLY A 28 -8.86 8.79 8.20
N VAL A 29 -9.32 7.57 8.44
CA VAL A 29 -8.56 6.51 9.11
C VAL A 29 -8.08 5.48 8.08
N PRO A 30 -6.78 5.15 8.03
CA PRO A 30 -6.29 4.06 7.20
C PRO A 30 -6.77 2.72 7.78
N VAL A 31 -7.45 1.91 6.97
CA VAL A 31 -8.06 0.63 7.40
C VAL A 31 -7.47 -0.60 6.72
N ALA A 32 -6.78 -0.44 5.58
CA ALA A 32 -6.13 -1.55 4.89
C ALA A 32 -4.98 -1.08 3.99
N VAL A 33 -4.15 -2.05 3.57
CA VAL A 33 -3.10 -1.90 2.55
C VAL A 33 -3.37 -2.88 1.42
N GLU A 34 -3.26 -2.41 0.18
CA GLU A 34 -3.40 -3.21 -1.03
C GLU A 34 -2.17 -3.06 -1.94
N PRO A 35 -1.85 -4.06 -2.77
CA PRO A 35 -0.88 -3.91 -3.86
C PRO A 35 -1.27 -2.80 -4.84
N ASN A 36 -0.28 -2.12 -5.41
CA ASN A 36 -0.51 -1.13 -6.46
C ASN A 36 -0.28 -1.71 -7.86
N PHE A 37 -1.31 -2.37 -8.40
CA PHE A 37 -1.26 -2.96 -9.75
C PHE A 37 -1.23 -1.94 -10.90
N ASP A 38 -1.37 -0.63 -10.64
CA ASP A 38 -1.17 0.40 -11.66
C ASP A 38 0.30 0.44 -12.15
N ALA A 39 1.20 -0.20 -11.39
CA ALA A 39 2.61 -0.37 -11.70
C ALA A 39 2.96 -1.76 -12.24
N VAL A 40 1.98 -2.55 -12.71
CA VAL A 40 2.19 -3.91 -13.21
C VAL A 40 3.29 -3.97 -14.28
N ASP A 41 3.28 -3.03 -15.23
CA ASP A 41 4.25 -2.96 -16.33
C ASP A 41 5.47 -2.07 -16.03
N LYS A 42 5.49 -1.42 -14.85
CA LYS A 42 6.50 -0.40 -14.48
C LYS A 42 7.44 -0.84 -13.37
N HIS A 43 7.05 -1.84 -12.58
CA HIS A 43 7.78 -2.29 -11.41
C HIS A 43 8.14 -3.76 -11.53
N PRO A 44 9.37 -4.20 -11.20
CA PRO A 44 9.79 -5.60 -11.33
C PRO A 44 8.88 -6.60 -10.59
N ALA A 45 8.30 -6.18 -9.46
CA ALA A 45 7.37 -7.00 -8.69
C ALA A 45 5.92 -6.98 -9.25
N ALA A 46 5.67 -6.31 -10.36
CA ALA A 46 4.34 -6.15 -10.97
C ALA A 46 3.29 -5.54 -10.02
N GLY A 47 3.70 -4.53 -9.24
CA GLY A 47 2.83 -3.86 -8.27
C GLY A 47 2.51 -4.65 -6.99
N ARG A 48 3.05 -5.88 -6.84
CA ARG A 48 2.90 -6.68 -5.62
C ARG A 48 3.75 -6.11 -4.48
N VAL A 49 3.33 -6.42 -3.24
CA VAL A 49 4.00 -5.99 -2.00
C VAL A 49 4.39 -7.21 -1.16
N CYS A 50 5.43 -7.08 -0.34
CA CYS A 50 5.81 -8.15 0.58
C CYS A 50 4.83 -8.27 1.76
N VAL A 51 4.86 -9.40 2.47
CA VAL A 51 3.98 -9.67 3.61
C VAL A 51 4.07 -8.62 4.73
N LYS A 52 5.23 -7.97 4.88
CA LYS A 52 5.47 -6.93 5.90
C LYS A 52 4.66 -5.67 5.62
N ALA A 53 4.36 -5.35 4.36
CA ALA A 53 3.60 -4.17 4.00
C ALA A 53 2.16 -4.23 4.54
N TYR A 54 1.53 -5.41 4.59
CA TYR A 54 0.20 -5.57 5.17
C TYR A 54 0.16 -5.25 6.68
N GLY A 55 1.28 -5.46 7.38
CA GLY A 55 1.39 -5.12 8.80
C GLY A 55 1.55 -3.61 9.08
N LEU A 56 1.78 -2.77 8.07
CA LEU A 56 1.92 -1.32 8.28
C LEU A 56 0.65 -0.70 8.85
N ILE A 57 -0.52 -1.27 8.52
CA ILE A 57 -1.81 -0.73 8.96
C ILE A 57 -1.96 -0.71 10.49
N GLN A 58 -1.28 -1.61 11.19
CA GLN A 58 -1.32 -1.69 12.65
C GLN A 58 -0.32 -0.76 13.33
N LYS A 59 0.53 -0.06 12.57
CA LYS A 59 1.53 0.89 13.07
C LYS A 59 1.14 2.35 12.85
N MET A 60 0.12 2.60 12.03
CA MET A 60 -0.42 3.93 11.73
C MET A 60 -1.51 4.29 12.74
#